data_AF-A0A916IH11-F1
#
_entry.id   AF-A0A916IH11-F1
#
_cell.length_a   1.000
_cell.length_b   1.000
_cell.length_c   1.000
_cell.angle_alpha   90.00
_cell.angle_beta   90.00
_cell.angle_gamma   90.00
#
_symmetry.space_group_name_H-M   'P 1'
#
loop_
_entity.id
_entity.type
_entity.pdbx_description
1 polymer ?
#
loop_
_entity_poly.entity_id
_entity_poly.type
_entity_poly.pdbx_seq_one_letter_code
_entity_poly.pdbx_strand_id
1 'polypeptide(L)'
;GLCLYGHDLNDTTTPVEAALTWAIQKVRRPGGAREGGYPGARVIEGQLASGPVNKRVGLVGLERVPVREGAKIVDSHGRGLGRVTSGTLAPTVNQPIAMAYLAANHALPSHEVYAEVRGKRVPMRVSTMPFSPHRYFRG
;
A
#
# COMPACT_ATOMS: atom_id res chain seq x y z
N GLY A 1 2.50 7.46 6.23
CA GLY A 1 2.49 7.02 4.83
C GLY A 1 1.33 7.67 4.13
N LEU A 2 1.43 8.99 3.95
CA LEU A 2 0.50 9.74 3.10
C LEU A 2 0.86 9.44 1.64
N CYS A 3 -0.14 9.37 0.78
CA CYS A 3 0.07 9.07 -0.63
C CYS A 3 0.53 10.32 -1.38
N LEU A 4 1.34 10.12 -2.42
CA LEU A 4 1.66 11.10 -3.44
C LEU A 4 0.93 10.71 -4.74
N TYR A 5 0.02 11.58 -5.23
CA TYR A 5 -0.66 11.37 -6.51
C TYR A 5 0.36 11.30 -7.65
N GLY A 6 0.15 10.39 -8.59
CA GLY A 6 1.10 10.10 -9.67
C GLY A 6 2.13 9.02 -9.31
N HIS A 7 2.27 8.69 -8.02
CA HIS A 7 3.17 7.63 -7.55
C HIS A 7 2.39 6.52 -6.85
N ASP A 8 1.76 6.83 -5.70
CA ASP A 8 1.10 5.83 -4.86
C ASP A 8 -0.37 5.61 -5.22
N LEU A 9 -0.95 6.52 -5.99
CA LEU A 9 -2.29 6.42 -6.56
C LEU A 9 -2.40 7.33 -7.77
N ASN A 10 -3.29 6.96 -8.68
CA ASN A 10 -3.63 7.71 -9.90
C ASN A 10 -5.08 7.38 -10.31
N ASP A 11 -5.47 7.81 -11.50
CA ASP A 11 -6.78 7.55 -12.11
C ASP A 11 -7.09 6.07 -12.38
N THR A 12 -6.08 5.20 -12.37
CA THR A 12 -6.24 3.74 -12.49
C THR A 12 -6.30 3.01 -11.15
N THR A 13 -6.14 3.73 -10.03
CA THR A 13 -6.08 3.12 -8.69
C THR A 13 -7.32 3.45 -7.87
N THR A 14 -8.05 2.43 -7.45
CA THR A 14 -9.26 2.63 -6.64
C THR A 14 -8.93 3.00 -5.18
N PRO A 15 -9.86 3.67 -4.46
CA PRO A 15 -9.68 3.93 -3.03
C PRO A 15 -9.53 2.66 -2.18
N VAL A 16 -10.09 1.52 -2.62
CA VAL A 16 -9.99 0.25 -1.90
C VAL A 16 -8.59 -0.34 -2.06
N GLU A 17 -8.07 -0.39 -3.28
CA GLU A 17 -6.69 -0.80 -3.58
C GLU A 17 -5.70 0.09 -2.82
N ALA A 18 -5.92 1.41 -2.83
CA ALA A 18 -5.06 2.38 -2.14
C ALA A 18 -5.17 2.36 -0.60
N ALA A 19 -5.99 1.49 -0.01
CA ALA A 19 -6.27 1.46 1.42
C ALA A 19 -6.78 2.82 1.97
N LEU A 20 -7.62 3.51 1.19
CA LEU A 20 -8.22 4.82 1.49
C LEU A 20 -9.74 4.73 1.67
N THR A 21 -10.27 3.55 2.01
CA THR A 21 -11.72 3.35 2.24
C THR A 21 -12.29 4.28 3.32
N TRP A 22 -11.46 4.74 4.26
CA TRP A 22 -11.82 5.72 5.28
C TRP A 22 -12.34 7.04 4.70
N ALA A 23 -11.92 7.43 3.48
CA ALA A 23 -12.39 8.63 2.80
C ALA A 23 -13.82 8.48 2.24
N ILE A 24 -14.30 7.25 2.07
CA ILE A 24 -15.67 6.98 1.63
C ILE A 24 -16.58 7.01 2.86
N GLN A 25 -17.47 8.00 2.91
CA GLN A 25 -18.45 8.13 3.99
C GLN A 25 -19.33 6.89 4.10
N LYS A 26 -19.63 6.44 5.33
CA LYS A 26 -20.46 5.23 5.57
C LYS A 26 -21.79 5.26 4.82
N VAL A 27 -22.46 6.41 4.77
CA VAL A 27 -23.75 6.57 4.07
C VAL A 27 -23.67 6.37 2.55
N ARG A 28 -22.47 6.41 1.95
CA ARG A 28 -22.23 6.17 0.52
C ARG A 28 -21.81 4.73 0.21
N ARG A 29 -21.51 3.92 1.23
CA ARG A 29 -21.10 2.52 1.07
C ARG A 29 -22.33 1.62 0.87
N PRO A 30 -22.15 0.35 0.43
CA PRO A 30 -23.24 -0.62 0.36
C PRO A 30 -24.09 -0.67 1.63
N GLY A 31 -25.43 -0.65 1.48
CA GLY A 31 -26.39 -0.61 2.57
C GLY A 31 -26.56 0.75 3.27
N GLY A 32 -25.92 1.82 2.77
CA GLY A 32 -26.07 3.18 3.29
C GLY A 32 -27.26 3.94 2.72
N ALA A 33 -27.75 4.96 3.43
CA ALA A 33 -28.89 5.79 3.00
C ALA A 33 -28.69 6.53 1.66
N ARG A 34 -27.46 6.64 1.18
CA ARG A 34 -27.08 7.24 -0.11
C ARG A 34 -26.04 6.36 -0.82
N GLU A 35 -26.25 5.04 -0.78
CA GLU A 35 -25.40 4.04 -1.43
C GLU A 35 -25.11 4.43 -2.90
N GLY A 36 -23.85 4.29 -3.28
CA GLY A 36 -23.41 4.55 -4.65
C GLY A 36 -23.60 6.00 -5.12
N GLY A 37 -23.92 6.15 -6.40
CA GLY A 37 -24.15 7.45 -7.05
C GLY A 37 -22.90 8.33 -7.17
N TYR A 38 -21.70 7.75 -7.06
CA TYR A 38 -20.42 8.43 -7.30
C TYR A 38 -19.66 7.72 -8.44
N PRO A 39 -18.71 8.42 -9.12
CA PRO A 39 -17.94 7.81 -10.20
C PRO A 39 -17.21 6.53 -9.75
N GLY A 40 -17.38 5.45 -10.51
CA GLY A 40 -16.76 4.16 -10.21
C GLY A 40 -17.42 3.33 -9.11
N ALA A 41 -18.59 3.73 -8.59
CA ALA A 41 -19.29 3.08 -7.48
C ALA A 41 -19.38 1.55 -7.62
N ARG A 42 -19.83 1.03 -8.76
CA ARG A 42 -19.98 -0.41 -8.99
C ARG A 42 -18.67 -1.21 -8.76
N VAL A 43 -17.52 -0.67 -9.17
CA VAL A 43 -16.21 -1.32 -8.97
C VAL A 43 -15.83 -1.27 -7.49
N ILE A 44 -15.97 -0.09 -6.88
CA ILE A 44 -15.62 0.15 -5.49
C ILE A 44 -16.49 -0.69 -4.54
N GLU A 45 -17.79 -0.81 -4.81
CA GLU A 45 -18.72 -1.64 -4.04
C GLU A 45 -18.33 -3.12 -4.09
N GLY A 46 -17.99 -3.64 -5.28
CA GLY A 46 -17.48 -5.01 -5.42
C GLY A 46 -16.19 -5.26 -4.63
N GLN A 47 -15.25 -4.30 -4.66
CA GLN A 47 -14.01 -4.38 -3.89
C GLN A 47 -14.23 -4.21 -2.38
N LEU A 48 -15.22 -3.42 -1.95
CA LEU A 48 -15.57 -3.31 -0.53
C LEU A 48 -16.14 -4.62 0.02
N ALA A 49 -16.87 -5.37 -0.80
CA ALA A 49 -17.42 -6.67 -0.41
C ALA A 49 -16.37 -7.80 -0.46
N SER A 50 -15.55 -7.84 -1.52
CA SER A 50 -14.67 -8.99 -1.79
C SER A 50 -13.19 -8.74 -1.49
N GLY A 51 -12.81 -7.50 -1.20
CA GLY A 51 -11.43 -7.05 -1.16
C GLY A 51 -10.87 -6.74 -2.56
N PRO A 52 -9.79 -5.95 -2.65
CA PRO A 52 -9.11 -5.69 -3.91
C PRO A 52 -8.15 -6.83 -4.27
N VAL A 53 -7.81 -6.98 -5.55
CA VAL A 53 -6.80 -7.96 -6.01
C VAL A 53 -5.41 -7.55 -5.55
N ASN A 54 -5.11 -6.26 -5.64
CA ASN A 54 -3.86 -5.67 -5.16
C ASN A 54 -4.15 -4.62 -4.09
N LYS A 55 -3.28 -4.51 -3.09
CA LYS A 55 -3.45 -3.58 -1.98
C LYS A 55 -2.18 -2.80 -1.72
N ARG A 56 -2.33 -1.49 -1.49
CA ARG A 56 -1.25 -0.63 -1.04
C ARG A 56 -0.86 -0.98 0.40
N VAL A 57 0.42 -1.18 0.62
CA VAL A 57 1.02 -1.49 1.92
C VAL A 57 2.21 -0.59 2.21
N GLY A 58 2.60 -0.54 3.48
CA GLY A 58 3.92 -0.07 3.87
C GLY A 58 4.90 -1.23 3.94
N LEU A 59 6.16 -0.99 3.59
CA LEU A 59 7.26 -1.93 3.71
C LEU A 59 8.39 -1.30 4.53
N VAL A 60 9.03 -2.09 5.38
CA VAL A 60 10.28 -1.74 6.08
C VAL A 60 11.38 -2.68 5.63
N GLY A 61 12.55 -2.14 5.28
CA GLY A 61 13.72 -2.95 4.91
C GLY A 61 14.32 -3.64 6.12
N LEU A 62 14.67 -4.93 5.99
CA LEU A 62 15.39 -5.69 7.02
C LEU A 62 16.91 -5.50 6.91
N GLU A 63 17.36 -4.95 5.80
CA GLU A 63 18.74 -4.53 5.55
C GLU A 63 18.79 -3.04 5.21
N ARG A 64 19.95 -2.40 5.37
CA ARG A 64 20.12 -0.96 5.12
C ARG A 64 20.37 -0.65 3.63
N VAL A 65 19.58 -1.27 2.74
CA VAL A 65 19.63 -1.04 1.29
C VAL A 65 18.43 -0.17 0.87
N PRO A 66 18.65 1.00 0.24
CA PRO A 66 17.55 1.82 -0.25
C PRO A 66 16.78 1.12 -1.38
N VAL A 67 15.48 0.93 -1.17
CA VAL A 67 14.56 0.47 -2.20
C VAL A 67 13.87 1.69 -2.80
N ARG A 68 13.86 1.80 -4.13
CA ARG A 68 13.34 2.96 -4.86
C ARG A 68 12.06 2.61 -5.60
N GLU A 69 11.36 3.65 -6.04
CA GLU A 69 10.21 3.51 -6.91
C GLU A 69 10.54 2.58 -8.07
N GLY A 70 9.60 1.67 -8.30
CA GLY A 70 9.64 0.74 -9.39
C GLY A 70 10.43 -0.55 -9.20
N ALA A 71 11.05 -0.74 -8.03
CA ALA A 71 11.55 -2.05 -7.63
C ALA A 71 10.42 -3.09 -7.66
N LYS A 72 10.66 -4.22 -8.32
CA LYS A 72 9.74 -5.36 -8.29
C LYS A 72 9.77 -5.99 -6.91
N ILE A 73 8.61 -6.42 -6.43
CA ILE A 73 8.50 -7.21 -5.22
C ILE A 73 8.22 -8.65 -5.61
N VAL A 74 8.96 -9.59 -5.03
CA VAL A 74 8.86 -11.02 -5.27
C VAL A 74 8.76 -11.80 -3.96
N ASP A 75 8.29 -13.05 -4.02
CA ASP A 75 8.37 -13.98 -2.89
C ASP A 75 9.75 -14.63 -2.76
N SER A 76 9.92 -15.54 -1.80
CA SER A 76 11.17 -16.29 -1.58
C SER A 76 11.62 -17.11 -2.79
N HIS A 77 10.69 -17.51 -3.64
CA HIS A 77 10.94 -18.27 -4.86
C HIS A 77 11.16 -17.38 -6.09
N GLY A 78 11.01 -16.06 -5.96
CA GLY A 78 11.15 -15.10 -7.06
C GLY A 78 9.88 -14.89 -7.89
N ARG A 79 8.71 -15.37 -7.44
CA ARG A 79 7.43 -15.09 -8.10
C ARG A 79 7.02 -13.64 -7.83
N GLY A 80 6.58 -12.95 -8.87
CA GLY A 80 6.16 -11.55 -8.78
C GLY A 80 4.94 -11.36 -7.89
N LEU A 81 5.04 -10.45 -6.92
CA LEU A 81 3.97 -10.09 -5.98
C LEU A 81 3.43 -8.69 -6.20
N GLY A 82 4.24 -7.81 -6.79
CA GLY A 82 3.87 -6.41 -6.94
C GLY A 82 5.07 -5.50 -7.19
N ARG A 83 4.92 -4.22 -6.83
CA ARG A 83 5.91 -3.19 -7.13
C ARG A 83 5.90 -2.05 -6.12
N VAL A 84 7.07 -1.49 -5.86
CA VAL A 84 7.26 -0.28 -5.06
C VAL A 84 6.78 0.95 -5.84
N THR A 85 6.03 1.81 -5.19
CA THR A 85 5.57 3.11 -5.71
C THR A 85 6.38 4.27 -5.17
N SER A 86 6.78 4.20 -3.90
CA SER A 86 7.60 5.22 -3.24
C SER A 86 8.60 4.56 -2.30
N GLY A 87 9.83 5.07 -2.22
CA GLY A 87 10.84 4.45 -1.35
C GLY A 87 12.04 5.34 -0.99
N THR A 88 12.44 5.29 0.27
CA THR A 88 13.56 6.08 0.79
C THR A 88 14.21 5.45 2.03
N LEU A 89 15.38 5.95 2.41
CA LEU A 89 15.93 5.74 3.75
C LEU A 89 15.32 6.80 4.66
N ALA A 90 14.48 6.40 5.62
CA ALA A 90 13.80 7.36 6.50
C ALA A 90 14.66 7.65 7.75
N PRO A 91 15.11 8.90 7.94
CA PRO A 91 15.98 9.25 9.07
C PRO A 91 15.33 9.02 10.43
N THR A 92 14.05 9.38 10.58
CA THR A 92 13.32 9.29 11.87
C THR A 92 13.16 7.86 12.36
N VAL A 93 12.92 6.89 11.47
CA VAL A 93 12.80 5.47 11.84
C VAL A 93 14.14 4.71 11.69
N ASN A 94 15.17 5.41 11.21
CA ASN A 94 16.51 4.89 10.91
C ASN A 94 16.54 3.61 10.05
N GLN A 95 15.58 3.44 9.15
CA GLN A 95 15.38 2.24 8.33
C GLN A 95 14.92 2.61 6.91
N PRO A 96 15.23 1.79 5.89
CA PRO A 96 14.56 1.90 4.60
C PRO A 96 13.06 1.67 4.75
N ILE A 97 12.26 2.55 4.18
CA ILE A 97 10.81 2.42 4.10
C ILE A 97 10.36 2.55 2.66
N ALA A 98 9.26 1.89 2.33
CA ALA A 98 8.64 2.01 1.02
C ALA A 98 7.12 1.87 1.12
N MET A 99 6.41 2.39 0.12
CA MET A 99 5.04 2.01 -0.19
C MET A 99 5.04 1.18 -1.47
N ALA A 100 4.14 0.20 -1.52
CA ALA A 100 4.05 -0.73 -2.63
C ALA A 100 2.62 -1.22 -2.79
N TYR A 101 2.27 -1.67 -3.99
CA TYR A 101 1.10 -2.53 -4.19
C TYR A 101 1.57 -3.98 -4.22
N LEU A 102 0.91 -4.83 -3.44
CA LEU A 102 1.11 -6.28 -3.43
C LEU A 102 -0.21 -6.99 -3.72
N ALA A 103 -0.13 -8.22 -4.24
CA ALA A 103 -1.24 -9.16 -4.23
C ALA A 103 -1.83 -9.25 -2.81
N ALA A 104 -3.17 -9.17 -2.70
CA ALA A 104 -3.84 -8.96 -1.41
C ALA A 104 -3.58 -10.09 -0.39
N ASN A 105 -3.37 -11.31 -0.87
CA ASN A 105 -2.99 -12.46 -0.04
C ASN A 105 -1.59 -12.34 0.59
N HIS A 106 -0.78 -11.35 0.20
CA HIS A 106 0.56 -11.09 0.73
C HIS A 106 0.68 -9.69 1.35
N ALA A 107 -0.45 -9.00 1.51
CA ALA A 107 -0.53 -7.65 2.05
C ALA A 107 -0.75 -7.59 3.59
N LEU A 108 -0.68 -8.74 4.27
CA LEU A 108 -0.86 -8.81 5.72
C LEU A 108 0.38 -8.30 6.46
N PRO A 109 0.22 -7.58 7.59
CA PRO A 109 1.35 -7.15 8.41
C PRO A 109 2.28 -8.31 8.78
N SER A 110 3.57 -8.00 8.92
CA SER A 110 4.64 -8.95 9.22
C SER A 110 4.97 -9.97 8.13
N HIS A 111 4.25 -10.01 7.01
CA HIS A 111 4.62 -10.85 5.87
C HIS A 111 5.97 -10.37 5.29
N GLU A 112 6.88 -11.30 5.04
CA GLU A 112 8.18 -11.02 4.43
C GLU A 112 8.10 -11.12 2.91
N VAL A 113 8.69 -10.15 2.22
CA VAL A 113 8.78 -10.06 0.77
C VAL A 113 10.17 -9.59 0.36
N TYR A 114 10.53 -9.74 -0.91
CA TYR A 114 11.85 -9.36 -1.39
C TYR A 114 11.75 -8.30 -2.49
N ALA A 115 12.43 -7.17 -2.31
CA ALA A 115 12.58 -6.18 -3.35
C ALA A 115 13.77 -6.53 -4.26
N GLU A 116 13.55 -6.54 -5.57
CA GLU A 116 14.64 -6.70 -6.54
C GLU A 116 15.38 -5.37 -6.74
N VAL A 117 16.61 -5.30 -6.23
CA VAL A 117 17.47 -4.11 -6.33
C VAL A 117 18.78 -4.52 -6.96
N ARG A 118 19.07 -4.01 -8.17
CA ARG A 118 20.33 -4.26 -8.89
C ARG A 118 20.71 -5.75 -8.97
N GLY A 119 19.72 -6.60 -9.25
CA GLY A 119 19.90 -8.06 -9.36
C GLY A 119 20.00 -8.83 -8.03
N LYS A 120 19.83 -8.15 -6.89
CA LYS A 120 19.78 -8.78 -5.56
C LYS A 120 18.37 -8.73 -4.98
N ARG A 121 18.00 -9.74 -4.21
CA ARG A 121 16.75 -9.80 -3.44
C ARG A 121 17.01 -9.20 -2.06
N VAL A 122 16.46 -8.03 -1.81
CA VAL A 122 16.58 -7.31 -0.52
C VAL A 122 15.35 -7.65 0.33
N PRO A 123 15.52 -8.27 1.51
CA PRO A 123 14.39 -8.62 2.36
C PRO A 123 13.71 -7.38 2.93
N MET A 124 12.38 -7.37 2.85
CA MET A 124 11.50 -6.36 3.40
C MET A 124 10.33 -7.02 4.14
N ARG A 125 9.74 -6.29 5.07
CA ARG A 125 8.57 -6.76 5.82
C ARG A 125 7.41 -5.81 5.67
N VAL A 126 6.21 -6.36 5.43
CA VAL A 126 4.97 -5.60 5.42
C VAL A 126 4.73 -5.00 6.80
N SER A 127 4.48 -3.69 6.82
CA SER A 127 4.31 -2.90 8.05
C SER A 127 3.09 -2.01 7.96
N THR A 128 2.49 -1.75 9.11
CA THR A 128 1.40 -0.78 9.24
C THR A 128 1.91 0.63 8.96
N MET A 129 1.07 1.46 8.35
CA MET A 129 1.34 2.90 8.21
C MET A 129 0.50 3.71 9.19
N PRO A 130 1.01 4.84 9.69
CA PRO A 130 2.29 5.47 9.34
C PRO A 130 3.52 4.80 9.99
N PHE A 131 4.69 4.93 9.36
CA PHE A 131 5.95 4.39 9.90
C PHE A 131 6.44 5.13 11.16
N SER A 132 6.07 6.39 11.31
CA SER A 132 6.27 7.19 12.51
C SER A 132 4.91 7.73 12.96
N PRO A 133 4.60 7.73 14.27
CA PRO A 133 3.34 8.25 14.78
C PRO A 133 3.06 9.69 14.32
N HIS A 134 1.81 9.96 13.96
CA HIS A 134 1.37 11.34 13.71
C HIS A 134 1.28 12.11 15.02
N ARG A 135 1.59 13.41 14.98
CA ARG A 135 1.43 14.36 16.09
C ARG A 135 0.40 15.44 15.74
N TYR A 136 -0.73 15.02 15.19
CA TYR A 136 -1.83 15.94 14.88
C TYR A 136 -2.35 16.60 16.16
N PHE A 137 -2.58 17.90 16.13
CA PHE A 137 -3.28 18.62 17.19
C PHE A 137 -4.72 18.06 17.32
N ARG A 138 -5.23 17.94 18.55
CA ARG A 138 -6.52 17.29 18.82
C ARG A 138 -7.51 18.14 19.62
N GLY A 139 -7.21 19.42 19.83
CA GLY A 139 -7.92 20.25 20.81
C GLY A 139 -7.19 20.25 22.15
#